data_AF-A0A699J6V5-F1
#
_entry.id   AF-A0A699J6V5-F1
#
_cell.length_a   1.000
_cell.length_b   1.000
_cell.length_c   1.000
_cell.angle_alpha   90.00
_cell.angle_beta   90.00
_cell.angle_gamma   90.00
#
_symmetry.space_group_name_H-M   'P 1'
#
loop_
_entity.id
_entity.type
_entity.pdbx_description
1 polymer ?
#
loop_
_entity_poly.entity_id
_entity_poly.type
_entity_poly.pdbx_seq_one_letter_code
_entity_poly.pdbx_strand_id
1 'polypeptide(L)'
;LVSTLANTKAQPAVNSDITAANHLAIHQLGDANKVLNECAVVMARMSNKLTGCDFSTCSSALPTTLPEKNSNFIYGDTREVDHGLSVKLQVQKQILQATSHENLCQNYVGWCPFW
;
A
#
# COMPACT_ATOMS: atom_id res chain seq x y z
N LEU A 1 0.55 -68.64 28.95
CA LEU A 1 1.74 -67.94 28.40
C LEU A 1 1.28 -66.56 27.97
N VAL A 2 1.78 -65.54 28.66
CA VAL A 2 1.26 -64.17 28.72
C VAL A 2 1.50 -63.44 27.40
N SER A 3 0.49 -62.65 26.99
CA SER A 3 0.40 -61.85 25.78
C SER A 3 1.51 -60.80 25.67
N THR A 4 2.33 -60.87 24.62
CA THR A 4 3.23 -59.77 24.23
C THR A 4 2.52 -58.88 23.22
N LEU A 5 1.86 -57.83 23.71
CA LEU A 5 1.49 -56.66 22.90
C LEU A 5 2.77 -55.90 22.53
N ALA A 6 3.32 -56.19 21.35
CA ALA A 6 4.27 -55.29 20.71
C ALA A 6 3.48 -54.06 20.20
N ASN A 7 3.31 -53.07 21.07
CA ASN A 7 2.81 -51.76 20.68
C ASN A 7 3.95 -51.03 19.96
N THR A 8 4.01 -51.19 18.64
CA THR A 8 5.04 -50.60 17.79
C THR A 8 4.86 -49.08 17.76
N LYS A 9 5.56 -48.42 18.67
CA LYS A 9 6.13 -47.06 18.61
C LYS A 9 6.06 -46.41 17.20
N ALA A 10 4.92 -45.82 16.87
CA ALA A 10 4.75 -45.01 15.66
C ALA A 10 4.39 -43.57 16.07
N GLN A 11 5.29 -42.84 16.74
CA GLN A 11 4.90 -41.51 17.26
C GLN A 11 5.98 -40.46 17.64
N PRO A 12 7.27 -40.55 17.27
CA PRO A 12 8.16 -39.38 17.35
C PRO A 12 8.26 -38.59 16.04
N ALA A 13 8.48 -39.27 14.90
CA ALA A 13 8.79 -38.63 13.62
C ALA A 13 7.59 -37.88 13.00
N VAL A 14 6.39 -38.47 13.09
CA VAL A 14 5.16 -37.83 12.58
C VAL A 14 4.85 -36.54 13.34
N ASN A 15 5.14 -36.49 14.65
CA ASN A 15 4.90 -35.30 15.47
C ASN A 15 5.92 -34.19 15.18
N SER A 16 7.17 -34.52 14.86
CA SER A 16 8.18 -33.53 14.44
C SER A 16 7.87 -32.95 13.05
N ASP A 17 7.39 -33.78 12.13
CA ASP A 17 7.03 -33.35 10.77
C ASP A 17 5.80 -32.44 10.78
N ILE A 18 4.79 -32.75 11.61
CA ILE A 18 3.63 -31.88 11.84
C ILE A 18 4.06 -30.54 12.47
N THR A 19 5.00 -30.56 13.41
CA THR A 19 5.49 -29.33 14.06
C THR A 19 6.26 -28.45 13.07
N ALA A 20 7.09 -29.05 12.21
CA ALA A 20 7.80 -28.34 11.16
C ALA A 20 6.84 -27.76 10.10
N ALA A 21 5.83 -28.53 9.69
CA ALA A 21 4.78 -28.07 8.78
C ALA A 21 3.97 -26.91 9.37
N ASN A 22 3.63 -26.97 10.66
CA ASN A 22 2.96 -25.88 11.36
C ASN A 22 3.83 -24.62 11.42
N HIS A 23 5.12 -24.76 11.73
CA HIS A 23 6.05 -23.62 11.76
C HIS A 23 6.19 -22.97 10.38
N LEU A 24 6.29 -23.77 9.31
CA LEU A 24 6.32 -23.28 7.94
C LEU A 24 5.00 -22.59 7.55
N ALA A 25 3.85 -23.14 7.95
CA ALA A 25 2.55 -22.53 7.70
C ALA A 25 2.40 -21.18 8.43
N ILE A 26 2.86 -21.08 9.67
CA ILE A 26 2.87 -19.84 10.45
C ILE A 26 3.78 -18.79 9.79
N HIS A 27 4.96 -19.20 9.31
CA HIS A 27 5.87 -18.31 8.59
C HIS A 27 5.22 -17.77 7.30
N GLN A 28 4.66 -18.66 6.48
CA GLN A 28 3.98 -18.27 5.23
C GLN A 28 2.78 -17.36 5.49
N LEU A 29 2.04 -17.59 6.58
CA LEU A 29 0.96 -16.69 6.99
C LEU A 29 1.50 -15.31 7.40
N GLY A 30 2.63 -15.28 8.12
CA GLY A 30 3.33 -14.04 8.45
C GLY A 30 3.75 -13.25 7.20
N ASP A 31 4.31 -13.94 6.21
CA ASP A 31 4.70 -13.33 4.93
C ASP A 31 3.49 -12.78 4.17
N ALA A 32 2.40 -13.55 4.08
CA ALA A 32 1.16 -13.12 3.44
C ALA A 32 0.55 -11.89 4.13
N ASN A 33 0.55 -11.84 5.46
CA ASN A 33 0.08 -10.69 6.22
C ASN A 33 0.96 -9.47 6.01
N LYS A 34 2.27 -9.65 5.89
CA LYS A 34 3.20 -8.56 5.56
C LYS A 34 2.86 -7.98 4.19
N VAL A 35 2.62 -8.81 3.17
CA VAL A 35 2.20 -8.39 1.83
C VAL A 35 0.88 -7.63 1.89
N LEU A 36 -0.12 -8.14 2.62
CA LEU A 36 -1.41 -7.45 2.77
C LEU A 36 -1.26 -6.08 3.46
N ASN A 37 -0.40 -5.99 4.47
CA ASN A 37 -0.12 -4.75 5.17
C ASN A 37 0.67 -3.75 4.30
N GLU A 38 1.63 -4.22 3.50
CA GLU A 38 2.32 -3.39 2.49
C GLU A 38 1.34 -2.91 1.41
N CYS A 39 0.40 -3.76 1.01
CA CYS A 39 -0.68 -3.41 0.09
C CYS A 39 -1.83 -2.63 0.75
N ALA A 40 -1.80 -2.34 2.06
CA ALA A 40 -2.82 -1.55 2.76
C ALA A 40 -2.75 -0.04 2.42
N VAL A 41 -2.38 0.28 1.18
CA VAL A 41 -2.31 1.63 0.61
C VAL A 41 -3.66 2.32 0.58
N VAL A 42 -4.76 1.57 0.73
CA VAL A 42 -6.12 2.12 0.74
C VAL A 42 -6.29 3.13 1.87
N MET A 43 -5.80 2.83 3.07
CA MET A 43 -5.95 3.72 4.23
C MET A 43 -5.09 4.97 4.09
N ALA A 44 -3.84 4.81 3.62
CA ALA A 44 -2.97 5.94 3.32
C ALA A 44 -3.56 6.83 2.22
N ARG A 45 -4.09 6.24 1.14
CA ARG A 45 -4.75 6.97 0.05
C ARG A 45 -6.01 7.69 0.54
N MET A 46 -6.79 7.05 1.40
CA MET A 46 -7.97 7.67 1.98
C MET A 46 -7.58 8.86 2.87
N SER A 47 -6.53 8.71 3.69
CA SER A 47 -5.97 9.82 4.46
C SER A 47 -5.59 10.99 3.56
N ASN A 48 -4.87 10.74 2.47
CA ASN A 48 -4.47 11.79 1.53
C ASN A 48 -5.67 12.51 0.90
N LYS A 49 -6.77 11.79 0.62
CA LYS A 49 -8.02 12.40 0.15
C LYS A 49 -8.65 13.30 1.20
N LEU A 50 -8.61 12.90 2.46
CA LEU A 50 -9.18 13.67 3.57
C LEU A 50 -8.30 14.86 3.98
N THR A 51 -6.99 14.78 3.75
CA THR A 51 -6.04 15.86 4.08
C THR A 51 -5.72 16.79 2.91
N GLY A 52 -6.21 16.51 1.70
CA GLY A 52 -5.93 17.31 0.49
C GLY A 52 -4.56 17.04 -0.14
N CYS A 53 -3.88 15.96 0.23
CA CYS A 53 -2.57 15.55 -0.27
C CYS A 53 -2.66 14.56 -1.46
N ASP A 54 -3.84 14.35 -2.04
CA ASP A 54 -4.06 13.36 -3.12
C ASP A 54 -3.68 13.86 -4.52
N PHE A 55 -3.30 15.14 -4.65
CA PHE A 55 -2.82 15.77 -5.88
C PHE A 55 -1.42 16.38 -5.77
N SER A 56 -0.89 16.53 -4.55
CA SER A 56 0.47 17.06 -4.34
C SER A 56 1.42 15.88 -4.49
N THR A 57 2.26 15.88 -5.52
CA THR A 57 3.34 14.91 -5.62
C THR A 57 4.35 15.26 -4.53
N CYS A 58 4.21 14.65 -3.36
CA CYS A 58 5.31 14.58 -2.40
C CYS A 58 6.56 14.17 -3.19
N SER A 59 7.56 15.04 -3.20
CA SER A 59 8.83 14.86 -3.89
C SER A 59 9.51 13.59 -3.35
N SER A 60 9.19 12.46 -3.95
CA SER A 60 9.75 11.16 -3.60
C SER A 60 10.18 10.44 -4.86
N ALA A 61 11.12 11.05 -5.57
CA ALA A 61 12.22 10.35 -6.27
C ALA A 61 13.05 11.39 -7.01
N LEU A 62 14.15 11.87 -6.42
CA LEU A 62 15.35 12.21 -7.19
C LEU A 62 16.56 12.29 -6.23
N PRO A 63 17.47 11.30 -6.20
CA PRO A 63 18.84 11.55 -5.82
C PRO A 63 19.53 12.15 -7.05
N THR A 64 19.56 13.47 -7.16
CA THR A 64 20.39 14.14 -8.18
C THR A 64 21.36 15.06 -7.48
N THR A 65 22.62 14.62 -7.49
CA THR A 65 23.81 15.43 -7.24
C THR A 65 23.77 16.70 -8.12
N LEU A 66 23.79 17.84 -7.43
CA LEU A 66 23.84 19.26 -7.83
C LEU A 66 24.93 19.62 -8.89
N PRO A 67 24.95 20.82 -9.55
CA PRO A 67 24.65 22.14 -8.96
C PRO A 67 23.96 23.26 -9.78
N GLU A 68 23.20 24.08 -9.02
CA GLU A 68 23.06 25.56 -9.04
C GLU A 68 22.78 26.33 -10.35
N LYS A 69 21.58 26.95 -10.46
CA LYS A 69 21.43 28.40 -10.72
C LYS A 69 20.03 28.96 -10.39
N ASN A 70 19.95 29.59 -9.22
CA ASN A 70 19.26 30.85 -8.89
C ASN A 70 17.74 30.98 -9.16
N SER A 71 16.93 30.85 -8.11
CA SER A 71 16.17 31.99 -7.58
C SER A 71 15.67 31.69 -6.16
N ASN A 72 15.69 32.73 -5.34
CA ASN A 72 15.49 32.69 -3.89
C ASN A 72 14.09 32.18 -3.51
N PHE A 73 14.03 31.07 -2.78
CA PHE A 73 13.10 30.96 -1.67
C PHE A 73 13.78 30.19 -0.55
N ILE A 74 13.71 30.77 0.65
CA ILE A 74 14.25 30.24 1.90
C ILE A 74 13.72 28.81 2.09
N TYR A 75 14.52 27.80 1.78
CA TYR A 75 14.26 26.43 2.21
C TYR A 75 14.76 26.32 3.64
N GLY A 76 13.96 26.90 4.54
CA GLY A 76 14.12 26.72 5.97
C GLY A 76 13.78 25.26 6.28
N ASP A 77 14.77 24.55 6.80
CA ASP A 77 14.64 23.33 7.60
C ASP A 77 13.40 23.41 8.49
N THR A 78 12.29 22.94 7.95
CA THR A 78 11.03 22.77 8.64
C THR A 78 10.56 21.41 8.18
N ARG A 79 10.14 20.59 9.11
CA ARG A 79 9.44 19.35 8.81
C ARG A 79 8.11 19.75 8.20
N GLU A 80 8.11 20.05 6.91
CA GLU A 80 6.95 20.59 6.21
C GLU A 80 5.91 19.48 6.20
N VAL A 81 4.95 19.58 7.11
CA VAL A 81 3.66 18.95 6.94
C VAL A 81 3.18 19.49 5.60
N ASP A 82 3.27 18.67 4.54
CA ASP A 82 2.78 19.03 3.21
C ASP A 82 1.35 19.55 3.41
N HIS A 83 1.20 20.87 3.37
CA HIS A 83 -0.05 21.51 3.70
C HIS A 83 -0.97 21.20 2.52
N GLY A 84 -1.79 20.17 2.69
CA GLY A 84 -2.68 19.69 1.65
C GLY A 84 -3.57 20.79 1.12
N LEU A 85 -4.10 20.58 -0.08
CA LEU A 85 -4.90 21.58 -0.78
C LEU A 85 -6.09 22.03 0.08
N SER A 86 -6.42 23.32 0.01
CA SER A 86 -7.70 23.78 0.56
C SER A 86 -8.86 23.04 -0.09
N VAL A 87 -9.96 22.86 0.66
CA VAL A 87 -11.16 22.15 0.17
C VAL A 87 -11.64 22.72 -1.16
N LYS A 88 -11.67 24.05 -1.31
CA LYS A 88 -12.10 24.72 -2.55
C LYS A 88 -11.21 24.33 -3.74
N LEU A 89 -9.90 24.28 -3.54
CA LEU A 89 -8.96 23.92 -4.59
C LEU A 89 -8.99 22.42 -4.91
N GLN A 90 -9.12 21.56 -3.88
CA GLN A 90 -9.25 20.12 -4.07
C GLN A 90 -10.51 19.77 -4.87
N VAL A 91 -11.66 20.35 -4.50
CA VAL A 91 -12.92 20.18 -5.23
C VAL A 91 -12.81 20.67 -6.67
N GLN A 92 -12.18 21.84 -6.88
CA GLN A 92 -11.98 22.34 -8.24
C GLN A 92 -11.15 21.38 -9.10
N LYS A 93 -10.06 20.82 -8.55
CA LYS A 93 -9.26 19.81 -9.26
C LYS A 93 -10.06 18.54 -9.54
N GLN A 94 -10.89 18.08 -8.61
CA GLN A 94 -11.76 16.92 -8.81
C GLN A 94 -12.77 17.15 -9.93
N ILE A 95 -13.43 18.32 -9.96
CA ILE A 95 -14.35 18.69 -11.05
C ILE A 95 -13.61 18.68 -12.39
N LEU A 96 -12.45 19.33 -12.48
CA LEU A 96 -11.65 19.36 -13.72
C LEU A 96 -11.28 17.97 -14.21
N GLN A 97 -10.91 17.05 -13.31
CA GLN A 97 -10.63 15.66 -13.66
C GLN A 97 -11.91 14.92 -14.10
N ALA A 98 -13.04 15.12 -13.43
CA ALA A 98 -14.30 14.46 -13.74
C ALA A 98 -14.94 14.95 -15.05
N THR A 99 -14.71 16.22 -15.43
CA THR A 99 -15.23 16.82 -16.67
C THR A 99 -14.20 16.83 -17.81
N SER A 100 -13.00 16.29 -17.59
CA SER A 100 -11.96 16.22 -18.63
C SER A 100 -12.37 15.25 -19.72
N HIS A 101 -12.38 15.70 -20.97
CA HIS A 101 -12.64 14.84 -22.13
C HIS A 101 -11.62 13.72 -22.25
N GLU A 102 -10.35 13.98 -21.90
CA GLU A 102 -9.29 12.96 -21.91
C GLU A 102 -9.57 11.83 -20.91
N ASN A 103 -10.16 12.16 -19.75
CA ASN A 103 -10.53 11.17 -18.74
C ASN A 103 -11.83 10.46 -19.12
N LEU A 104 -12.84 11.21 -19.58
CA LEU A 104 -14.15 10.67 -19.94
C LEU A 104 -14.06 9.68 -21.11
N CYS A 105 -13.22 9.95 -22.12
CA CYS A 105 -13.04 9.05 -23.28
C CYS A 105 -12.32 7.74 -22.92
N GLN A 106 -11.71 7.62 -21.74
CA GLN A 106 -11.10 6.37 -21.25
C GLN A 106 -12.10 5.48 -20.50
N ASN A 107 -13.28 5.98 -20.15
CA ASN A 107 -14.29 5.19 -19.47
C ASN A 107 -14.79 4.05 -20.36
N TYR A 108 -15.14 2.93 -19.73
CA TYR A 108 -15.85 1.85 -20.43
C TYR A 108 -17.18 2.39 -20.98
N VAL A 109 -17.50 2.06 -22.24
CA VAL A 109 -18.67 2.60 -22.96
C VAL A 109 -19.98 2.38 -22.22
N GLY A 110 -20.13 1.27 -21.48
CA GLY A 110 -21.33 0.98 -20.68
C GLY A 110 -21.54 1.88 -19.45
N TRP A 111 -20.57 2.74 -19.10
CA TRP A 111 -20.74 3.80 -18.09
C TRP A 111 -21.40 5.07 -18.65
N CYS A 112 -21.66 5.13 -19.96
CA CYS A 112 -22.31 6.26 -20.63
C CYS A 112 -21.62 7.62 -20.38
N PRO A 113 -20.32 7.80 -20.74
CA PRO A 113 -19.57 9.03 -20.44
C PRO A 113 -20.04 10.29 -21.22
N PHE A 114 -21.01 10.16 -22.13
CA PHE A 114 -21.55 11.24 -22.96
C PHE A 114 -23.00 11.59 -22.62
N TRP A 115 -23.55 11.03 -21.54
CA TRP A 115 -24.88 11.32 -21.02
C TRP A 115 -24.75 12.25 -19.80
#